data_AF-A0A4R4WE68-F1
#
_entry.id   AF-A0A4R4WE68-F1
#
_cell.length_a   1.000
_cell.length_b   1.000
_cell.length_c   1.000
_cell.angle_alpha   90.00
_cell.angle_beta   90.00
_cell.angle_gamma   90.00
#
_symmetry.space_group_name_H-M   'P 1'
#
loop_
_entity.id
_entity.type
_entity.pdbx_description
1 polymer ?
#
loop_
_entity_poly.entity_id
_entity_poly.type
_entity_poly.pdbx_seq_one_letter_code
_entity_poly.pdbx_strand_id
1 'polypeptide(L)' 'MDAAHAEPGDPLRRAFAGGLRDLIDALRRLDGAEREDVLVELSTIVGAMMLSRACADDELSDEILTAVRDRLLDGPG' A
#
# COMPACT_ATOMS: atom_id res chain seq x y z
N MET A 1 4.89 -5.87 -19.46
CA MET A 1 3.49 -5.43 -19.35
C MET A 1 3.19 -5.32 -17.86
N ASP A 2 2.69 -4.18 -17.40
CA ASP A 2 2.31 -3.97 -16.00
C ASP A 2 0.79 -4.13 -15.85
N ALA A 3 0.33 -4.60 -14.69
CA ALA A 3 -1.07 -4.83 -14.37
C ALA A 3 -1.92 -3.57 -14.52
N ALA A 4 -1.34 -2.38 -14.33
CA ALA A 4 -2.02 -1.09 -14.51
C ALA A 4 -2.48 -0.85 -15.96
N HIS A 5 -1.81 -1.44 -16.95
CA HIS A 5 -2.10 -1.27 -18.38
C HIS A 5 -2.75 -2.51 -19.01
N ALA A 6 -3.06 -3.54 -18.22
CA ALA A 6 -3.61 -4.79 -18.70
C ALA A 6 -5.14 -4.71 -18.91
N GLU A 7 -5.62 -5.36 -19.98
CA GLU A 7 -7.05 -5.33 -20.35
C GLU A 7 -7.96 -5.96 -19.26
N PRO A 8 -9.26 -5.60 -19.24
CA PRO A 8 -10.26 -6.34 -18.49
C PRO A 8 -10.25 -7.83 -18.79
N GLY A 9 -9.92 -8.63 -17.78
CA GLY A 9 -9.81 -10.09 -17.94
C GLY A 9 -8.42 -10.58 -18.31
N ASP A 10 -7.40 -9.73 -18.30
CA ASP A 10 -6.02 -10.19 -18.41
C ASP A 10 -5.62 -11.07 -17.19
N PRO A 11 -5.00 -12.25 -17.40
CA PRO A 11 -4.49 -13.09 -16.32
C PRO A 11 -3.60 -12.36 -15.31
N LEU A 12 -2.74 -11.44 -15.77
CA LEU A 12 -1.84 -10.66 -14.92
C LEU A 12 -2.64 -9.76 -13.97
N ARG A 13 -3.65 -9.06 -14.51
CA ARG A 13 -4.52 -8.18 -13.70
C ARG A 13 -5.32 -8.98 -12.66
N ARG A 14 -5.79 -10.17 -13.04
CA ARG A 14 -6.48 -11.08 -12.11
C ARG A 14 -5.55 -11.57 -11.00
N ALA A 15 -4.33 -12.00 -11.35
CA ALA A 15 -3.35 -12.48 -10.39
C ALA A 15 -2.97 -11.38 -9.40
N PHE A 16 -2.72 -10.16 -9.88
CA PHE A 16 -2.45 -9.01 -9.02
C PHE A 16 -3.59 -8.73 -8.04
N ALA A 17 -4.82 -8.62 -8.55
CA ALA A 17 -5.98 -8.37 -7.71
C ALA A 17 -6.27 -9.53 -6.74
N GLY A 18 -5.95 -10.77 -7.11
CA GLY A 18 -6.03 -11.93 -6.23
C GLY A 18 -5.04 -11.81 -5.07
N GLY A 19 -3.76 -11.64 -5.39
CA GLY A 19 -2.71 -11.51 -4.37
C GLY A 19 -2.92 -10.33 -3.42
N LEU A 20 -3.44 -9.19 -3.93
CA LEU A 20 -3.76 -8.05 -3.06
C LEU A 20 -4.90 -8.38 -2.08
N ARG A 21 -5.93 -9.14 -2.50
CA ARG A 21 -6.99 -9.60 -1.59
C ARG A 21 -6.43 -10.55 -0.53
N ASP A 22 -5.59 -11.50 -0.94
CA ASP A 22 -4.97 -12.46 -0.03
C ASP A 22 -4.10 -11.76 1.02
N LEU A 23 -3.35 -10.73 0.62
CA LEU A 23 -2.55 -9.90 1.52
C LEU A 23 -3.42 -9.14 2.52
N ILE A 24 -4.49 -8.47 2.05
CA ILE A 24 -5.43 -7.76 2.92
C ILE A 24 -6.01 -8.72 3.96
N ASP A 25 -6.46 -9.89 3.52
CA ASP A 25 -7.06 -10.87 4.42
C ASP A 25 -6.03 -11.45 5.41
N ALA A 26 -4.75 -11.56 5.01
CA ALA A 26 -3.68 -11.99 5.91
C ALA A 26 -3.40 -10.95 7.02
N LEU A 27 -3.32 -9.66 6.66
CA LEU A 27 -3.08 -8.57 7.61
C LEU A 27 -4.25 -8.44 8.60
N ARG A 28 -5.49 -8.46 8.10
CA ARG A 28 -6.68 -8.48 8.96
C ARG A 28 -6.67 -9.60 9.99
N ARG A 29 -6.20 -10.79 9.60
CA ARG A 29 -6.10 -11.94 10.53
C ARG A 29 -4.98 -11.80 11.53
N LEU A 30 -3.89 -11.11 11.18
CA LEU A 30 -2.74 -10.93 12.05
C LEU A 30 -3.04 -9.91 13.16
N ASP A 31 -3.60 -8.76 12.78
CA ASP A 31 -3.77 -7.62 13.68
C ASP A 31 -5.19 -7.49 14.24
N GLY A 32 -6.13 -8.32 13.76
CA GLY A 32 -7.55 -8.22 14.11
C GLY A 32 -8.22 -6.95 13.57
N ALA A 33 -7.56 -6.21 12.68
CA ALA A 33 -8.01 -4.94 12.14
C ALA A 33 -9.19 -5.11 11.16
N GLU A 34 -10.01 -4.07 11.08
CA GLU A 34 -11.08 -4.03 10.09
C GLU A 34 -10.52 -3.90 8.68
N ARG A 35 -11.29 -4.37 7.70
CA ARG A 35 -10.83 -4.35 6.30
C ARG A 35 -10.53 -2.94 5.80
N GLU A 36 -11.31 -1.98 6.27
CA GLU A 36 -11.17 -0.58 5.91
C GLU A 36 -9.84 -0.02 6.40
N ASP A 37 -9.47 -0.31 7.65
CA ASP A 37 -8.20 0.13 8.24
C ASP A 37 -7.00 -0.42 7.47
N VAL A 38 -6.99 -1.73 7.17
CA VAL A 38 -5.93 -2.36 6.37
C VAL A 38 -5.82 -1.75 4.98
N LEU A 39 -6.95 -1.40 4.35
CA LEU A 39 -6.94 -0.73 3.05
C LEU A 39 -6.35 0.68 3.13
N VAL A 40 -6.70 1.44 4.17
CA VAL A 40 -6.16 2.78 4.41
C VAL A 40 -4.66 2.70 4.67
N GLU A 41 -4.19 1.79 5.52
CA GLU A 41 -2.78 1.59 5.82
C GLU A 41 -1.98 1.20 4.57
N LEU A 42 -2.42 0.18 3.84
CA LEU A 42 -1.76 -0.24 2.60
C LEU A 42 -1.72 0.89 1.56
N SER A 43 -2.82 1.63 1.40
CA SER A 43 -2.88 2.75 0.46
C SER A 43 -1.92 3.86 0.88
N THR A 44 -1.83 4.13 2.19
CA THR A 44 -0.91 5.13 2.76
C THR A 44 0.54 4.73 2.50
N ILE A 45 0.92 3.48 2.78
CA ILE A 45 2.27 2.97 2.58
C ILE A 45 2.66 3.01 1.09
N VAL A 46 1.80 2.50 0.21
CA VAL A 46 2.06 2.47 -1.23
C VAL A 46 2.14 3.88 -1.80
N GLY A 47 1.24 4.77 -1.39
CA GLY A 47 1.26 6.19 -1.77
C GLY A 47 2.56 6.87 -1.36
N ALA A 48 3.00 6.67 -0.12
CA ALA A 48 4.27 7.20 0.39
C ALA A 48 5.45 6.76 -0.49
N MET A 49 5.55 5.45 -0.75
CA MET A 49 6.61 4.91 -1.61
C MET A 49 6.57 5.46 -3.03
N MET A 50 5.38 5.70 -3.59
CA MET A 50 5.23 6.27 -4.93
C MET A 50 5.66 7.74 -4.98
N LEU A 51 5.25 8.54 -3.99
CA LEU A 51 5.60 9.96 -3.90
C LEU A 51 7.10 10.15 -3.64
N SER A 52 7.68 9.44 -2.66
CA SER A 52 9.11 9.49 -2.37
C SER A 52 9.96 9.14 -3.58
N ARG A 53 9.56 8.13 -4.37
CA ARG A 53 10.26 7.77 -5.61
C ARG A 53 10.17 8.84 -6.69
N ALA A 54 9.05 9.58 -6.75
CA ALA A 54 8.90 10.68 -7.69
C ALA A 54 9.77 11.89 -7.31
N CYS A 55 10.06 12.07 -6.01
CA CYS A 55 10.89 13.15 -5.49
C CYS A 55 12.41 12.88 -5.57
N ALA A 56 12.84 11.61 -5.70
CA ALA A 56 14.20 11.17 -6.01
C ALA A 56 15.37 11.93 -5.32
N ASP A 57 15.77 11.45 -4.13
CA ASP A 57 16.87 11.99 -3.30
C ASP A 57 16.69 13.43 -2.78
N ASP A 58 15.52 14.03 -2.98
CA ASP A 58 15.10 15.26 -2.30
C ASP A 58 14.76 14.98 -0.82
N GLU A 59 15.03 15.95 0.06
CA GLU A 59 14.71 15.86 1.50
C GLU A 59 13.23 15.52 1.76
N LEU A 60 12.34 15.94 0.87
CA LEU A 60 10.92 15.63 0.90
C LEU A 60 10.64 14.11 0.82
N SER A 61 11.49 13.34 0.13
CA SER A 61 11.34 11.88 0.06
C SER A 61 11.41 11.25 1.45
N ASP A 62 12.41 11.66 2.24
CA ASP A 62 12.64 11.14 3.60
C ASP A 62 11.59 11.67 4.58
N GLU A 63 11.14 12.92 4.40
CA GLU A 63 10.04 13.50 5.18
C GLU A 63 8.75 12.69 5.00
N ILE A 64 8.37 12.37 3.76
CA ILE A 64 7.17 11.58 3.45
C ILE A 64 7.23 10.20 4.10
N LEU A 65 8.34 9.48 3.92
CA LEU A 65 8.49 8.13 4.50
C LEU A 65 8.47 8.16 6.02
N THR A 66 9.12 9.15 6.62
CA THR A 66 9.16 9.33 8.08
C THR A 66 7.77 9.63 8.64
N ALA A 67 7.06 10.60 8.07
CA ALA A 67 5.72 10.96 8.54
C ALA A 67 4.74 9.77 8.49
N VAL A 68 4.78 8.99 7.40
CA VAL A 68 3.91 7.82 7.25
C VAL A 68 4.31 6.70 8.20
N ARG A 69 5.61 6.41 8.35
CA ARG A 69 6.08 5.40 9.29
C ARG A 69 5.66 5.74 10.72
N ASP A 70 5.90 6.97 11.15
CA ASP A 70 5.61 7.40 12.53
C ASP A 70 4.09 7.31 12.78
N ARG A 71 3.26 7.73 11.82
CA ARG A 71 1.79 7.64 11.92
C ARG A 71 1.27 6.20 12.03
N LEU A 72 1.95 5.23 11.41
CA LEU A 72 1.57 3.81 11.46
C LEU A 72 2.04 3.16 12.78
N LEU A 73 3.20 3.56 13.29
CA LEU A 73 3.76 3.02 14.53
C LEU A 73 3.05 3.55 15.78
N ASP A 74 2.49 4.75 15.73
CA ASP A 74 1.67 5.31 16.82
C ASP A 74 0.30 4.62 16.94
N GLY A 75 -0.04 3.72 16.00
CA GLY A 75 -1.30 2.97 15.96
C GLY A 75 -2.52 3.82 15.60
N PRO A 76 -3.69 3.20 15.36
CA PRO A 76 -4.95 3.93 15.43
C PRO A 76 -5.16 4.37 16.89
N GLY A 77 -5.41 5.65 17.11
CA GLY A 77 -6.00 6.12 18.36
C GLY A 77 -7.42 5.59 18.54
#